data_AF-A0A7G1IKK8-F1
#
_entry.id   AF-A0A7G1IKK8-F1
#
_cell.length_a   1.000
_cell.length_b   1.000
_cell.length_c   1.000
_cell.angle_alpha   90.00
_cell.angle_beta   90.00
_cell.angle_gamma   90.00
#
_symmetry.space_group_name_H-M   'P 1'
#
loop_
_entity.id
_entity.type
_entity.pdbx_description
1 polymer ?
#
loop_
_entity_poly.entity_id
_entity_poly.type
_entity_poly.pdbx_seq_one_letter_code
_entity_poly.pdbx_strand_id
1 'polypeptide(L)'
;MLRSHGAGSLRDRDAGQQVTLAGWVARRRDHGGVIFIDLRDASGVAQVVFRDPQVLAKAHRLRAEFCITVSGVVEIRPEGNANPEIATGDIEVNATALTVLGECAPLPFQLDEPAGRNCG
;
A
#
# COMPACT_ATOMS: atom_id res chain seq x y z
N MET A 1 0.46 -16.20 12.31
CA MET A 1 1.27 -14.96 12.28
C MET A 1 0.52 -13.92 11.44
N LEU A 2 0.42 -12.66 11.89
CA LEU A 2 -0.29 -11.60 11.13
C LEU A 2 0.53 -10.96 10.01
N ARG A 3 1.86 -11.12 10.02
CA ARG A 3 2.78 -10.53 9.04
C ARG A 3 3.91 -11.51 8.72
N SER A 4 4.32 -11.54 7.46
CA SER A 4 5.45 -12.34 6.97
C SER A 4 6.71 -11.51 6.70
N HIS A 5 6.55 -10.29 6.16
CA HIS A 5 7.63 -9.40 5.73
C HIS A 5 7.33 -7.96 6.16
N GLY A 6 8.37 -7.12 6.27
CA GLY A 6 8.20 -5.68 6.40
C GLY A 6 7.85 -5.06 5.04
N ALA A 7 7.01 -4.03 5.03
CA ALA A 7 6.63 -3.36 3.77
C ALA A 7 7.87 -2.82 3.04
N GLY A 8 8.77 -2.11 3.74
CA GLY A 8 9.97 -1.52 3.17
C GLY A 8 11.11 -2.50 2.86
N SER A 9 10.99 -3.78 3.23
CA SER A 9 12.04 -4.78 3.01
C SER A 9 11.97 -5.49 1.66
N LEU A 10 10.85 -5.37 0.94
CA LEU A 10 10.64 -6.07 -0.33
C LEU A 10 11.56 -5.54 -1.45
N ARG A 11 12.07 -6.44 -2.29
CA ARG A 11 12.96 -6.15 -3.42
C ARG A 11 12.52 -6.92 -4.66
N ASP A 12 13.13 -6.59 -5.80
CA ASP A 12 12.97 -7.27 -7.09
C ASP A 12 13.16 -8.80 -7.00
N ARG A 13 14.13 -9.27 -6.21
CA ARG A 13 14.36 -10.70 -5.94
C ARG A 13 13.19 -11.42 -5.28
N ASP A 14 12.25 -10.67 -4.69
CA ASP A 14 11.08 -11.23 -4.03
C ASP A 14 9.92 -11.45 -5.01
N ALA A 15 10.06 -11.06 -6.28
CA ALA A 15 9.05 -11.25 -7.31
C ALA A 15 8.61 -12.72 -7.43
N GLY A 16 7.29 -12.92 -7.57
CA GLY A 16 6.64 -14.22 -7.59
C GLY A 16 6.35 -14.82 -6.21
N GLN A 17 6.89 -14.24 -5.12
CA GLN A 17 6.63 -14.75 -3.77
C GLN A 17 5.29 -14.26 -3.23
N GLN A 18 4.58 -15.15 -2.53
CA GLN A 18 3.38 -14.80 -1.78
C GLN A 18 3.80 -14.19 -0.43
N VAL A 19 3.38 -12.95 -0.17
CA VAL A 19 3.68 -12.23 1.06
C VAL A 19 2.39 -11.78 1.75
N THR A 20 2.48 -11.64 3.07
CA THR A 20 1.50 -10.96 3.91
C THR A 20 2.16 -9.78 4.61
N LEU A 21 1.62 -8.59 4.37
CA LEU A 21 2.04 -7.31 4.95
C LEU A 21 0.96 -6.80 5.91
N ALA A 22 1.38 -6.06 6.92
CA ALA A 22 0.49 -5.40 7.88
C ALA A 22 0.99 -3.99 8.16
N GLY A 23 0.08 -3.00 8.11
CA GLY A 23 0.44 -1.59 8.25
C GLY A 23 -0.74 -0.66 8.05
N TRP A 24 -0.44 0.59 7.75
CA TRP A 24 -1.41 1.66 7.56
C TRP A 24 -1.49 2.09 6.10
N VAL A 25 -2.70 2.39 5.64
CA VAL A 25 -2.95 2.99 4.32
C VAL A 25 -2.43 4.43 4.34
N ALA A 26 -1.24 4.69 3.81
CA ALA A 26 -0.69 6.04 3.73
C ALA A 26 -1.47 6.86 2.70
N ARG A 27 -1.56 6.33 1.48
CA ARG A 27 -2.25 6.99 0.37
C ARG A 27 -3.05 5.96 -0.43
N ARG A 28 -4.20 6.39 -0.94
CA ARG A 28 -5.03 5.62 -1.87
C ARG A 28 -5.22 6.38 -3.17
N ARG A 29 -5.11 5.67 -4.29
CA ARG A 29 -5.34 6.17 -5.65
C ARG A 29 -6.27 5.20 -6.37
N ASP A 30 -7.29 5.71 -7.05
CA ASP A 30 -8.34 4.91 -7.71
C ASP A 30 -8.40 5.29 -9.19
N HIS A 31 -8.29 4.30 -10.08
CA HIS A 31 -8.33 4.49 -11.53
C HIS A 31 -9.49 3.73 -12.19
N GLY A 32 -10.64 3.59 -11.50
CA GLY A 32 -11.90 3.13 -12.10
C GLY A 32 -12.00 1.63 -12.39
N GLY A 33 -10.91 0.88 -12.23
CA GLY A 33 -10.86 -0.58 -12.29
C GLY A 33 -9.70 -1.21 -11.52
N VAL A 34 -8.81 -0.38 -10.96
CA VAL A 34 -7.67 -0.79 -10.15
C VAL A 34 -7.51 0.23 -9.03
N ILE A 35 -7.31 -0.26 -7.81
CA ILE A 35 -6.96 0.57 -6.66
C ILE A 35 -5.49 0.36 -6.33
N PHE A 36 -4.78 1.48 -6.13
CA PHE A 36 -3.40 1.50 -5.67
C PHE A 36 -3.37 2.07 -4.26
N ILE A 37 -2.65 1.39 -3.37
CA ILE A 37 -2.44 1.82 -2.00
C ILE A 37 -0.95 1.81 -1.70
N ASP A 38 -0.50 2.87 -1.06
CA ASP A 38 0.81 2.91 -0.44
C ASP A 38 0.64 2.42 1.01
N LEU A 39 1.09 1.19 1.28
CA LEU A 39 1.02 0.57 2.60
C LEU A 39 2.30 0.90 3.37
N ARG A 40 2.15 1.58 4.50
CA ARG A 40 3.26 2.03 5.36
C ARG A 40 3.33 1.19 6.63
N ASP A 41 4.53 0.75 6.98
CA ASP A 41 4.86 0.24 8.31
C ASP A 41 6.16 0.87 8.81
N ALA A 42 6.66 0.41 9.97
CA ALA A 42 7.90 0.95 10.54
C ALA A 42 9.16 0.73 9.67
N SER A 43 9.12 -0.21 8.72
CA SER A 43 10.24 -0.50 7.83
C SER A 43 10.24 0.34 6.55
N GLY A 44 9.11 0.97 6.20
CA GLY A 44 8.98 1.79 5.01
C GLY A 44 7.60 1.69 4.36
N VAL A 45 7.56 1.91 3.05
CA VAL A 45 6.33 1.90 2.24
C VAL A 45 6.45 0.86 1.15
N ALA A 46 5.36 0.15 0.83
CA ALA A 46 5.22 -0.70 -0.34
C ALA A 46 3.93 -0.36 -1.10
N GLN A 47 3.97 -0.43 -2.42
CA GLN A 47 2.76 -0.29 -3.23
C GLN A 47 2.00 -1.62 -3.26
N VAL A 48 0.71 -1.54 -2.99
CA VAL A 48 -0.25 -2.64 -3.07
C VAL A 48 -1.28 -2.30 -4.14
N VAL A 49 -1.51 -3.24 -5.04
CA VAL A 49 -2.44 -3.09 -6.15
C VAL A 49 -3.58 -4.09 -6.01
N PHE A 50 -4.81 -3.60 -6.12
CA PHE A 50 -6.02 -4.43 -6.08
C PHE A 50 -6.60 -4.49 -7.49
N ARG A 51 -6.52 -5.66 -8.10
CA ARG A 51 -7.06 -5.93 -9.46
C ARG A 51 -8.23 -6.91 -9.43
N ASP A 52 -8.22 -7.87 -8.50
CA ASP A 52 -9.26 -8.89 -8.37
C ASP A 52 -10.55 -8.28 -7.79
N PRO A 53 -11.71 -8.42 -8.48
CA PRO A 53 -13.01 -7.93 -8.00
C PRO A 53 -13.36 -8.34 -6.57
N GLN A 54 -12.92 -9.52 -6.10
CA GLN A 54 -13.23 -10.04 -4.77
C GLN A 54 -12.60 -9.20 -3.64
N VAL A 55 -11.40 -8.66 -3.87
CA VAL A 55 -10.72 -7.76 -2.93
C VAL A 55 -10.95 -6.30 -3.24
N LEU A 56 -11.23 -5.96 -4.51
CA LEU A 56 -11.44 -4.59 -4.97
C LEU A 56 -12.62 -3.93 -4.25
N ALA A 57 -13.73 -4.64 -4.08
CA ALA A 57 -14.89 -4.13 -3.34
C ALA A 57 -14.55 -3.75 -1.89
N LYS A 58 -13.69 -4.53 -1.22
CA LYS A 58 -13.18 -4.20 0.13
C LYS A 58 -12.20 -3.03 0.09
N ALA A 59 -11.32 -3.00 -0.91
CA ALA A 59 -10.38 -1.91 -1.12
C ALA A 59 -11.08 -0.56 -1.37
N HIS A 60 -12.25 -0.57 -2.02
CA HIS A 60 -13.06 0.64 -2.23
C HIS A 60 -13.53 1.31 -0.93
N ARG A 61 -13.56 0.59 0.20
CA ARG A 61 -13.92 1.14 1.51
C ARG A 61 -12.72 1.73 2.26
N LEU A 62 -11.49 1.41 1.85
CA LEU A 62 -10.29 1.84 2.55
C LEU A 62 -10.12 3.36 2.45
N ARG A 63 -9.76 3.98 3.56
CA ARG A 63 -9.38 5.40 3.63
C ARG A 63 -7.97 5.52 4.20
N ALA A 64 -7.43 6.74 4.15
CA ALA A 64 -6.16 7.06 4.79
C ALA A 64 -6.16 6.59 6.25
N GLU A 65 -5.02 6.05 6.68
CA GLU A 65 -4.71 5.59 8.03
C GLU A 65 -5.56 4.41 8.53
N PHE A 66 -6.25 3.70 7.64
CA PHE A 66 -6.82 2.39 7.98
C PHE A 66 -5.69 1.41 8.30
N CYS A 67 -5.82 0.68 9.41
CA CYS A 67 -4.92 -0.40 9.76
C CYS A 67 -5.40 -1.69 9.08
N ILE A 68 -4.57 -2.25 8.21
CA ILE A 68 -4.93 -3.40 7.37
C ILE A 68 -3.84 -4.46 7.36
N THR A 69 -4.25 -5.69 7.07
CA THR A 69 -3.36 -6.73 6.58
C THR A 69 -3.72 -7.09 5.14
N VAL A 70 -2.72 -7.22 4.30
CA VAL A 70 -2.86 -7.62 2.91
C VAL A 70 -1.99 -8.84 2.66
N SER A 71 -2.57 -9.85 2.02
CA SER A 71 -1.80 -10.92 1.39
C SER A 71 -1.84 -10.74 -0.11
N GLY A 72 -0.70 -10.90 -0.77
CA GLY A 72 -0.58 -10.77 -2.22
C GLY A 72 0.71 -11.35 -2.76
N VAL A 73 0.84 -11.36 -4.08
CA VAL A 73 2.05 -11.80 -4.78
C VAL A 73 2.89 -10.58 -5.13
N VAL A 74 4.19 -10.64 -4.88
CA VAL A 74 5.12 -9.57 -5.30
C VAL A 74 5.30 -9.66 -6.81
N GLU A 75 5.12 -8.53 -7.50
CA GLU A 75 5.28 -8.39 -8.93
C GLU A 75 6.25 -7.24 -9.23
N ILE A 76 7.01 -7.36 -10.32
CA ILE A 76 7.81 -6.24 -10.82
C ILE A 76 6.85 -5.21 -11.43
N ARG A 77 7.08 -3.93 -11.15
CA ARG A 77 6.27 -2.88 -11.75
C ARG A 77 6.47 -2.84 -13.27
N PRO A 78 5.43 -2.49 -14.03
CA PRO A 78 5.57 -2.25 -15.46
C PRO A 78 6.63 -1.19 -15.76
N GLU A 79 7.27 -1.29 -16.93
CA GLU A 79 8.22 -0.27 -17.39
C GLU A 79 7.60 1.13 -17.34
N GLY A 80 8.37 2.10 -16.81
CA GLY A 80 7.91 3.48 -16.62
C GLY A 80 7.16 3.75 -15.32
N ASN A 81 6.77 2.73 -14.55
CA ASN A 81 6.06 2.88 -13.27
C ASN A 81 6.95 2.66 -12.03
N ALA A 82 8.25 2.44 -12.24
CA ALA A 82 9.24 2.36 -11.17
C ALA A 82 9.33 3.70 -10.43
N ASN A 83 9.39 3.66 -9.10
CA ASN A 83 9.57 4.85 -8.28
C ASN A 83 10.97 4.87 -7.61
N PRO A 84 11.96 5.58 -8.19
CA PRO A 84 13.32 5.59 -7.65
C PRO A 84 13.45 6.28 -6.28
N GLU A 85 12.42 6.98 -5.80
CA GLU A 85 12.43 7.67 -4.51
C GLU A 85 12.23 6.73 -3.32
N ILE A 86 11.78 5.48 -3.55
CA ILE A 86 11.53 4.50 -2.48
C ILE A 86 12.25 3.17 -2.75
N ALA A 87 12.66 2.49 -1.68
CA ALA A 87 13.44 1.25 -1.78
C ALA A 87 12.66 0.06 -2.39
N THR A 88 11.33 0.11 -2.39
CA THR A 88 10.44 -0.86 -3.03
C THR A 88 9.92 -0.35 -4.38
N GLY A 89 10.64 0.60 -4.98
CA GLY A 89 10.21 1.36 -6.14
C GLY A 89 9.98 0.53 -7.39
N ASP A 90 10.69 -0.59 -7.49
CA ASP A 90 10.68 -1.47 -8.66
C ASP A 90 9.62 -2.58 -8.55
N ILE A 91 8.97 -2.72 -7.38
CA ILE A 91 8.01 -3.78 -7.11
C ILE A 91 6.65 -3.25 -6.66
N GLU A 92 5.63 -4.09 -6.82
CA GLU A 92 4.30 -3.90 -6.25
C GLU A 92 3.76 -5.24 -5.72
N VAL A 93 2.79 -5.18 -4.83
CA VAL A 93 2.12 -6.39 -4.30
C VAL A 93 0.72 -6.47 -4.87
N ASN A 94 0.47 -7.46 -5.71
CA ASN A 94 -0.85 -7.76 -6.25
C ASN A 94 -1.68 -8.49 -5.19
N ALA A 95 -2.63 -7.76 -4.58
CA ALA A 95 -3.39 -8.23 -3.44
C ALA A 95 -4.38 -9.34 -3.81
N THR A 96 -4.31 -10.46 -3.09
CA THR A 96 -5.23 -11.60 -3.20
C THR A 96 -6.15 -11.71 -1.99
N ALA A 97 -5.78 -11.12 -0.85
CA ALA A 97 -6.64 -11.02 0.33
C ALA A 97 -6.43 -9.71 1.07
N LEU A 98 -7.52 -9.17 1.64
CA LEU A 98 -7.54 -7.95 2.45
C LEU A 98 -8.38 -8.17 3.70
N THR A 99 -7.81 -7.78 4.84
CA THR A 99 -8.50 -7.72 6.14
C THR A 99 -8.26 -6.34 6.75
N VAL A 100 -9.34 -5.70 7.19
CA VAL A 100 -9.27 -4.44 7.94
C VAL A 100 -9.19 -4.78 9.42
N LEU A 101 -8.09 -4.39 10.05
CA LEU A 101 -7.87 -4.58 11.49
C LEU A 101 -8.48 -3.44 12.30
N GLY A 102 -8.45 -2.22 11.76
CA GLY A 102 -9.02 -1.03 12.36
C GLY A 102 -9.37 0.02 11.33
N GLU A 103 -10.60 0.52 11.38
CA GLU A 103 -11.03 1.66 10.58
C GLU A 103 -10.53 2.97 11.21
N CYS A 104 -10.32 4.00 10.39
CA CYS A 104 -9.93 5.33 10.83
C CYS A 104 -11.02 6.36 10.51
N ALA A 105 -11.34 7.23 11.46
CA ALA A 105 -12.16 8.40 11.19
C ALA A 105 -11.40 9.38 10.28
N PRO A 106 -12.08 10.33 9.62
CA PRO A 106 -11.40 11.40 8.90
C PRO A 106 -10.36 12.09 9.78
N LEU A 107 -9.13 12.23 9.27
CA LEU A 107 -8.03 12.79 10.03
C LEU A 107 -8.26 14.30 10.29
N PRO A 108 -7.86 14.81 11.46
CA PRO A 108 -7.91 16.25 11.74
C PRO A 108 -6.94 17.07 10.87
N PHE A 109 -5.87 16.45 10.37
CA PHE A 109 -4.90 17.01 9.41
C PHE A 109 -4.31 15.86 8.58
N GLN A 110 -3.86 16.13 7.35
CA GLN A 110 -3.26 15.10 6.49
C GLN A 110 -1.80 14.86 6.89
N LEU A 111 -1.34 13.61 6.87
CA LEU A 111 0.08 13.29 7.16
C LEU A 111 1.01 13.62 5.99
N ASP A 112 0.45 13.78 4.79
CA ASP A 112 1.18 14.10 3.56
C ASP A 112 1.40 15.61 3.40
N GLU A 113 0.87 16.45 4.30
CA GLU A 113 1.15 17.89 4.31
C GLU A 113 2.55 18.15 4.89
N PRO A 114 3.49 18.71 4.11
CA PRO A 114 4.70 19.24 4.71
C PRO A 114 4.29 20.34 5.70
N ALA A 115 4.76 20.23 6.94
CA ALA A 115 4.57 21.27 7.95
C ALA A 115 5.10 22.60 7.41
N GLY A 116 4.17 23.50 7.05
CA GLY A 116 4.44 24.89 6.68
C GLY A 116 4.92 25.11 5.24
N ARG A 117 4.04 25.67 4.41
CA ARG A 117 4.44 26.70 3.44
C ARG A 117 3.52 27.91 3.55
N ASN A 118 4.12 28.94 4.14
CA ASN A 118 3.93 30.38 3.98
C ASN A 118 2.58 31.01 4.31
N CYS A 119 2.53 31.63 5.50
CA CYS A 119 1.93 32.96 5.61
C CYS A 119 2.64 33.90 4.61
N GLY A 120 1.90 34.37 3.62
CA GLY A 120 2.22 35.57 2.85
C GLY A 120 1.46 36.75 3.39
#